data_AF-A0A645IHG3-F1
#
_entry.id   AF-A0A645IHG3-F1
#
_cell.length_a   1.000
_cell.length_b   1.000
_cell.length_c   1.000
_cell.angle_alpha   90.00
_cell.angle_beta   90.00
_cell.angle_gamma   90.00
#
_symmetry.space_group_name_H-M   'P 1'
#
loop_
_entity.id
_entity.type
_entity.pdbx_description
1 polymer ?
#
loop_
_entity_poly.entity_id
_entity_poly.type
_entity_poly.pdbx_seq_one_letter_code
_entity_poly.pdbx_strand_id
1 'polypeptide(L)'
;MGPRFFAQIGKSEIKTARAQIDALEKALDQYRLDVGRYPSTEQGLQSLMSAPSGEGRWSGPYLRKAVPLDPWGKPYQYRHPGEHGEFDLYSFGTDGQPGGEGEAADVTNW
;
A
#
# COMPACT_ATOMS: atom_id res chain seq x y z
N MET A 1 22.09 27.26 -8.16
CA MET A 1 20.94 26.33 -8.33
C MET A 1 20.85 25.54 -7.03
N GLY A 2 19.86 25.85 -6.18
CA GLY A 2 19.94 25.57 -4.73
C GLY A 2 19.40 24.20 -4.27
N PRO A 3 19.98 23.60 -3.22
CA PRO A 3 19.65 22.25 -2.71
C PRO A 3 18.28 22.10 -2.02
N ARG A 4 17.49 23.17 -1.88
CA ARG A 4 16.20 23.15 -1.15
C ARG A 4 15.02 22.57 -1.94
N PHE A 5 15.11 22.50 -3.27
CA PHE A 5 14.02 21.97 -4.09
C PHE A 5 13.89 20.44 -3.97
N PHE A 6 15.01 19.71 -3.91
CA PHE A 6 14.99 18.25 -3.79
C PHE A 6 14.41 17.77 -2.45
N ALA A 7 14.86 18.36 -1.34
CA ALA A 7 14.35 18.02 -0.01
C ALA A 7 12.84 18.32 0.19
N GLN A 8 12.26 19.23 -0.60
CA GLN A 8 10.83 19.52 -0.55
C GLN A 8 10.01 18.51 -1.38
N ILE A 9 10.56 18.02 -2.49
CA ILE A 9 9.94 16.99 -3.33
C ILE A 9 9.84 15.68 -2.53
N GLY A 10 10.92 15.25 -1.89
CA GLY A 10 10.94 14.05 -1.05
C GLY A 10 9.92 14.00 0.06
N LYS A 11 9.74 15.12 0.77
CA LYS A 11 8.70 15.25 1.81
C LYS A 11 7.30 15.13 1.24
N SER A 12 7.09 15.60 0.01
CA SER A 12 5.81 15.48 -0.66
C SER A 12 5.54 14.03 -1.08
N GLU A 13 6.56 13.32 -1.57
CA GLU A 13 6.45 11.91 -1.95
C GLU A 13 6.11 11.05 -0.74
N ILE A 14 6.87 11.12 0.35
CA ILE A 14 6.58 10.37 1.59
C ILE A 14 5.15 10.63 2.08
N LYS A 15 4.69 11.88 2.04
CA LYS A 15 3.32 12.24 2.44
C LYS A 15 2.27 11.62 1.51
N THR A 16 2.51 11.64 0.21
CA THR A 16 1.64 10.98 -0.78
C THR A 16 1.60 9.47 -0.55
N ALA A 17 2.77 8.84 -0.33
CA ALA A 17 2.87 7.41 -0.06
C ALA A 17 2.04 7.02 1.17
N ARG A 18 2.16 7.77 2.28
CA ARG A 18 1.39 7.52 3.49
C ARG A 18 -0.12 7.68 3.27
N ALA A 19 -0.54 8.72 2.54
CA ALA A 19 -1.96 8.91 2.22
C ALA A 19 -2.52 7.80 1.31
N GLN A 20 -1.70 7.24 0.41
CA GLN A 20 -2.07 6.10 -0.42
C GLN A 20 -2.16 4.81 0.41
N ILE A 21 -1.23 4.59 1.34
CA ILE A 21 -1.30 3.48 2.32
C ILE A 21 -2.60 3.57 3.11
N ASP A 22 -2.90 4.72 3.74
CA ASP A 22 -4.14 4.93 4.50
C ASP A 22 -5.41 4.62 3.67
N ALA A 23 -5.40 4.91 2.38
CA ALA A 23 -6.52 4.64 1.48
C ALA A 23 -6.64 3.14 1.13
N LEU A 24 -5.51 2.47 0.92
CA LEU A 24 -5.44 1.03 0.67
C LEU A 24 -5.84 0.23 1.92
N GLU A 25 -5.43 0.65 3.12
CA GLU A 25 -5.86 0.05 4.39
C GLU A 25 -7.38 0.08 4.54
N LYS A 26 -8.01 1.22 4.29
CA LYS A 26 -9.48 1.33 4.33
C LYS A 26 -10.18 0.40 3.33
N ALA A 27 -9.57 0.20 2.16
CA ALA A 27 -10.10 -0.73 1.17
C ALA A 27 -9.92 -2.20 1.61
N LEU A 28 -8.81 -2.53 2.26
CA LEU A 28 -8.56 -3.85 2.87
C LEU A 28 -9.53 -4.13 4.02
N ASP A 29 -9.81 -3.12 4.85
CA ASP A 29 -10.82 -3.22 5.92
C ASP A 29 -12.21 -3.50 5.34
N GLN A 30 -12.60 -2.79 4.29
CA GLN A 30 -13.88 -3.02 3.64
C GLN A 30 -13.95 -4.42 3.00
N TYR A 31 -12.87 -4.88 2.37
CA TYR A 31 -12.76 -6.25 1.88
C TYR A 31 -13.00 -7.24 3.04
N ARG A 32 -12.34 -7.05 4.19
CA ARG A 32 -12.51 -7.91 5.36
C ARG A 32 -13.93 -7.90 5.89
N LEU A 33 -14.63 -6.77 5.87
CA LEU A 33 -16.02 -6.71 6.34
C LEU A 33 -16.95 -7.60 5.51
N ASP A 34 -16.76 -7.64 4.19
CA ASP A 34 -17.60 -8.44 3.30
C ASP A 34 -17.20 -9.92 3.28
N VAL A 35 -15.89 -10.16 3.17
CA VAL A 35 -15.29 -11.49 2.98
C VAL A 35 -15.04 -12.21 4.32
N GLY A 36 -14.95 -11.47 5.42
CA GLY A 36 -14.66 -11.96 6.76
C GLY A 36 -13.17 -12.12 7.09
N ARG A 37 -12.28 -11.85 6.13
CA ARG A 37 -10.81 -11.93 6.27
C ARG A 37 -10.13 -11.00 5.27
N TYR A 38 -8.90 -10.59 5.56
CA TYR A 38 -8.07 -9.90 4.58
C TYR A 38 -7.67 -10.83 3.43
N PRO A 39 -7.35 -10.29 2.23
CA PRO A 39 -6.85 -11.10 1.13
C PRO A 39 -5.52 -11.77 1.48
N SER A 40 -5.22 -12.93 0.90
CA SER A 40 -3.90 -13.54 1.08
C SER A 40 -2.81 -12.74 0.36
N THR A 41 -1.55 -12.93 0.73
CA THR A 41 -0.40 -12.35 0.01
C THR A 41 -0.43 -12.68 -1.49
N GLU A 42 -0.87 -13.89 -1.87
CA GLU A 42 -0.97 -14.31 -3.28
C GLU A 42 -2.11 -13.60 -4.03
N GLN A 43 -3.23 -13.32 -3.36
CA GLN A 43 -4.32 -12.51 -3.93
C GLN A 43 -3.90 -11.04 -4.05
N GLY A 44 -3.15 -10.55 -3.06
CA GLY A 44 -2.55 -9.23 -3.04
C GLY A 44 -3.56 -8.08 -3.12
N LEU A 45 -3.06 -6.87 -3.40
CA LEU A 45 -3.88 -5.67 -3.52
C LEU A 45 -4.79 -5.70 -4.77
N GLN A 46 -4.54 -6.58 -5.74
CA GLN A 46 -5.43 -6.75 -6.91
C GLN A 46 -6.82 -7.25 -6.52
N SER A 47 -6.93 -7.97 -5.39
CA SER A 47 -8.22 -8.38 -4.81
C SER A 47 -9.13 -7.20 -4.46
N LEU A 48 -8.57 -6.01 -4.30
CA LEU A 48 -9.31 -4.78 -4.06
C LEU A 48 -10.04 -4.27 -5.29
N MET A 49 -9.60 -4.67 -6.49
CA MET A 49 -10.18 -4.26 -7.77
C MET A 49 -10.99 -5.35 -8.44
N SER A 50 -10.57 -6.61 -8.27
CA SER A 50 -11.18 -7.77 -8.93
C SER A 50 -11.44 -8.87 -7.92
N ALA A 51 -12.60 -9.52 -8.04
CA ALA A 51 -12.97 -10.64 -7.18
C ALA A 51 -11.95 -11.79 -7.28
N PRO A 52 -11.36 -12.23 -6.16
CA PRO A 52 -10.54 -13.43 -6.16
C PRO A 52 -11.37 -14.68 -6.43
N SER A 53 -10.75 -15.69 -7.04
CA SER A 53 -11.38 -16.98 -7.29
C SER A 53 -11.89 -17.61 -5.99
N GLY A 54 -13.16 -18.00 -5.97
CA GLY A 54 -13.80 -18.64 -4.81
C GLY A 54 -14.32 -17.68 -3.74
N GLU A 55 -14.19 -16.36 -3.92
CA GLU A 55 -14.68 -15.39 -2.95
C GLU A 55 -16.11 -14.92 -3.24
N GLY A 56 -17.10 -15.77 -2.96
CA GLY A 56 -18.51 -15.49 -3.26
C GLY A 56 -19.14 -14.34 -2.46
N ARG A 57 -18.48 -13.88 -1.38
CA ARG A 57 -18.93 -12.73 -0.57
C ARG A 57 -18.28 -11.41 -0.99
N TRP A 58 -17.37 -11.43 -1.95
CA TRP A 58 -16.74 -10.22 -2.45
C TRP A 58 -17.77 -9.26 -3.05
N SER A 59 -17.76 -8.00 -2.61
CA SER A 59 -18.70 -6.96 -3.06
C SER A 59 -17.99 -5.71 -3.58
N GLY A 60 -16.73 -5.85 -4.00
CA GLY A 60 -15.96 -4.76 -4.59
C GLY A 60 -16.45 -4.33 -5.99
N PRO A 61 -15.69 -3.48 -6.69
CA PRO A 61 -14.33 -3.04 -6.34
C PRO A 61 -14.32 -2.12 -5.12
N TYR A 62 -13.31 -2.29 -4.27
CA TYR A 62 -13.06 -1.52 -3.06
C TYR A 62 -12.26 -0.24 -3.32
N LEU A 63 -11.65 -0.13 -4.50
CA LEU A 63 -10.98 1.06 -4.98
C LEU A 63 -11.74 1.68 -6.15
N ARG A 64 -11.70 3.02 -6.24
CA ARG A 64 -12.30 3.75 -7.38
C ARG A 64 -11.51 3.63 -8.68
N LYS A 65 -10.22 3.34 -8.56
CA LYS A 65 -9.25 3.20 -9.66
C LYS A 65 -8.34 2.03 -9.32
N ALA A 66 -7.58 1.57 -10.32
CA ALA A 66 -6.55 0.56 -10.11
C ALA A 66 -5.64 0.91 -8.94
N VAL A 67 -5.06 -0.13 -8.32
CA VAL A 67 -4.07 0.01 -7.24
C VAL A 67 -2.98 0.97 -7.71
N PRO A 68 -2.78 2.11 -7.02
CA PRO A 68 -1.78 3.06 -7.46
C PRO A 68 -0.38 2.49 -7.20
N LEU A 69 0.57 2.93 -8.02
CA LEU A 69 1.98 2.84 -7.65
C LEU A 69 2.28 3.85 -6.55
N ASP A 70 3.33 3.57 -5.80
CA ASP A 70 3.91 4.53 -4.87
C ASP A 70 4.46 5.76 -5.64
N PRO A 71 4.83 6.85 -4.93
CA PRO A 71 5.33 8.07 -5.55
C PRO A 71 6.58 7.89 -6.40
N TRP A 72 7.37 6.84 -6.13
CA TRP A 72 8.60 6.49 -6.84
C TRP A 72 8.37 5.48 -7.96
N GLY A 73 7.10 5.19 -8.30
CA GLY A 73 6.71 4.34 -9.42
C GLY A 73 6.82 2.84 -9.15
N LYS A 74 6.88 2.42 -7.88
CA LYS A 74 6.99 1.02 -7.47
C LYS A 74 5.65 0.51 -6.93
N PRO A 75 5.36 -0.79 -7.06
CA PRO A 75 4.18 -1.36 -6.44
C PRO A 75 4.30 -1.33 -4.90
N TYR A 76 3.17 -1.15 -4.23
CA TYR A 76 3.08 -1.36 -2.79
C TYR A 76 3.24 -2.84 -2.45
N GLN A 77 3.93 -3.09 -1.35
CA GLN A 77 4.12 -4.41 -0.79
C GLN A 77 3.02 -4.70 0.21
N TYR A 78 2.40 -5.87 0.07
CA TYR A 78 1.33 -6.32 0.95
C TYR A 78 1.62 -7.74 1.43
N ARG A 79 1.40 -8.00 2.72
CA ARG A 79 1.57 -9.32 3.32
C ARG A 79 0.46 -9.62 4.33
N HIS A 80 -0.14 -10.80 4.20
CA HIS A 80 -1.08 -11.33 5.19
C HIS A 80 -0.90 -12.85 5.32
N PRO A 81 -0.68 -13.37 6.54
CA PRO A 81 -0.61 -12.65 7.83
C PRO A 81 0.63 -11.74 7.92
N GLY A 82 0.45 -10.56 8.53
CA GLY A 82 1.52 -9.59 8.74
C GLY A 82 2.53 -10.01 9.80
N GLU A 83 3.71 -9.40 9.76
CA GLU A 83 4.77 -9.53 10.78
C GLU A 83 4.61 -8.50 11.90
N HIS A 84 4.03 -7.34 11.61
CA HIS A 84 3.88 -6.22 12.54
C HIS A 84 2.43 -6.00 13.00
N GLY A 85 1.49 -6.79 12.48
CA GLY A 85 0.06 -6.67 12.77
C GLY A 85 -0.77 -7.73 12.06
N GLU A 86 -2.06 -7.45 11.82
CA GLU A 86 -2.93 -8.36 11.07
C GLU A 86 -2.46 -8.51 9.61
N PHE A 87 -2.02 -7.41 9.00
CA PHE A 87 -1.35 -7.37 7.70
C PHE A 87 -0.25 -6.31 7.71
N ASP A 88 0.72 -6.44 6.81
CA ASP A 88 1.70 -5.40 6.53
C ASP A 88 1.39 -4.76 5.17
N LEU A 89 1.44 -3.44 5.11
CA LEU A 89 1.34 -2.66 3.88
C LEU A 89 2.39 -1.56 3.89
N TYR A 90 3.28 -1.56 2.89
CA TYR A 90 4.43 -0.65 2.88
C TYR A 90 4.98 -0.37 1.48
N SER A 91 5.79 0.67 1.37
CA SER A 91 6.63 1.02 0.22
C SER A 91 8.07 1.18 0.69
N PHE A 92 9.02 0.66 -0.10
CA PHE A 92 10.46 0.71 0.17
C PHE A 92 11.13 2.05 -0.20
N GLY A 93 10.36 3.13 -0.34
CA GLY A 93 10.95 4.43 -0.67
C GLY A 93 11.64 4.50 -2.04
N THR A 94 12.49 5.51 -2.18
CA THR A 94 13.18 5.81 -3.44
C THR A 94 14.19 4.73 -3.87
N ASP A 95 14.81 4.02 -2.92
CA ASP A 95 15.83 3.00 -3.22
C ASP A 95 15.22 1.61 -3.52
N GLY A 96 14.01 1.33 -3.01
CA GLY A 96 13.30 0.09 -3.29
C GLY A 96 13.82 -1.08 -2.47
N GLN A 97 14.53 -0.79 -1.38
CA GLN A 97 15.12 -1.78 -0.49
C GLN A 97 14.58 -1.58 0.93
N PRO A 98 14.52 -2.64 1.74
CA PRO A 98 14.13 -2.50 3.14
C PRO A 98 15.11 -1.59 3.90
N GLY A 99 14.56 -0.71 4.72
CA GLY A 99 15.29 0.23 5.56
C GLY A 99 15.41 1.61 4.93
N GLY A 100 16.65 2.10 4.83
CA GLY A 100 16.95 3.44 4.31
C GLY A 100 16.70 4.59 5.28
N GLU A 101 17.08 5.80 4.85
CA GLU A 101 16.90 7.04 5.59
C GLU A 101 16.34 8.15 4.69
N GLY A 102 15.61 9.09 5.26
CA GLY A 102 15.04 10.21 4.51
C GLY A 102 14.04 9.73 3.45
N GLU A 103 14.32 9.99 2.18
CA GLU A 103 13.47 9.59 1.03
C GLU A 103 13.62 8.11 0.66
N ALA A 104 14.68 7.46 1.13
CA ALA A 104 14.88 6.03 1.02
C ALA A 104 14.24 5.26 2.18
N ALA A 105 13.75 5.96 3.22
CA ALA A 105 13.11 5.30 4.34
C ALA A 105 11.81 4.62 3.90
N ASP A 106 11.61 3.40 4.39
CA ASP A 106 10.35 2.68 4.23
C ASP A 106 9.16 3.51 4.74
N VAL A 107 8.08 3.51 3.97
CA VAL A 107 6.79 4.06 4.40
C VAL A 107 5.87 2.89 4.72
N THR A 108 5.55 2.74 6.00
CA THR A 108 4.87 1.57 6.57
C THR A 108 3.51 1.95 7.18
N ASN A 109 2.64 0.95 7.33
CA ASN A 109 1.36 1.11 8.04
C ASN A 109 1.43 0.88 9.56
N TRP A 110 2.57 0.38 10.06
CA TRP A 110 2.90 0.31 11.49
C TRP A 110 3.80 1.47 11.93
#